data_AF-A0A952QH75-F1
#
_entry.id   AF-A0A952QH75-F1
#
_cell.length_a   1.000
_cell.length_b   1.000
_cell.length_c   1.000
_cell.angle_alpha   90.00
_cell.angle_beta   90.00
_cell.angle_gamma   90.00
#
_symmetry.space_group_name_H-M   'P 1'
#
loop_
_entity.id
_entity.type
_entity.pdbx_description
1 polymer ?
#
loop_
_entity_poly.entity_id
_entity_poly.type
_entity_poly.pdbx_seq_one_letter_code
_entity_poly.pdbx_strand_id
1 'polypeptide(L)' 'MPKETHSYSNGEVTVIWRPKVCIHSAKCALGLPQVFQPREKPWIKIDQATTEQIKAQVDQCPSGALSWVPVHPGD' A
#
# COMPACT_ATOMS: atom_id res chain seq x y z
N MET A 1 8.22 -11.49 -18.01
CA MET A 1 7.33 -10.32 -17.91
C MET A 1 7.75 -9.52 -16.68
N PRO A 2 8.16 -8.25 -16.80
CA PRO A 2 8.58 -7.48 -15.63
C PRO A 2 7.40 -7.31 -14.67
N LYS A 3 7.61 -7.69 -13.41
CA LYS A 3 6.70 -7.43 -12.29
C LYS A 3 6.77 -5.93 -11.98
N GLU A 4 5.95 -5.12 -12.65
CA GLU A 4 5.74 -3.72 -12.27
C GLU A 4 5.18 -3.70 -10.86
N THR A 5 6.07 -3.43 -9.91
CA THR A 5 5.81 -3.41 -8.47
C THR A 5 6.30 -2.07 -7.97
N HIS A 6 5.45 -1.36 -7.25
CA HIS A 6 5.78 -0.08 -6.67
C HIS A 6 5.97 -0.24 -5.17
N SER A 7 6.99 0.39 -4.61
CA SER A 7 7.29 0.33 -3.18
C SER A 7 7.24 1.74 -2.59
N TYR A 8 6.57 1.89 -1.45
CA TYR A 8 6.39 3.15 -0.74
C TYR A 8 6.80 2.95 0.72
N SER A 9 7.83 3.65 1.17
CA SER A 9 8.45 3.43 2.50
C SER A 9 8.40 4.68 3.36
N ASN A 10 7.92 4.57 4.61
CA ASN A 10 7.84 5.69 5.57
C ASN A 10 8.96 5.64 6.62
N GLY A 11 9.97 4.79 6.43
CA GLY A 11 11.02 4.52 7.40
C GLY A 11 10.68 3.45 8.45
N GLU A 12 9.40 3.13 8.65
CA GLU A 12 8.98 2.07 9.59
C GLU A 12 8.42 0.84 8.84
N VAL A 13 7.70 1.07 7.75
CA VAL A 13 7.20 0.04 6.84
C VAL A 13 7.37 0.42 5.39
N THR A 14 7.48 -0.60 4.54
CA THR A 14 7.41 -0.49 3.09
C THR A 14 6.15 -1.16 2.58
N VAL A 15 5.26 -0.37 1.97
CA VAL A 15 4.06 -0.85 1.26
C VAL A 15 4.44 -1.19 -0.17
N ILE A 16 4.19 -2.43 -0.55
CA ILE A 16 4.40 -2.99 -1.87
C ILE A 16 3.04 -3.04 -2.58
N TRP A 17 2.95 -2.40 -3.74
CA TRP A 17 1.78 -2.38 -4.59
C TRP A 17 2.04 -3.08 -5.92
N ARG A 18 1.17 -4.03 -6.26
CA ARG A 18 1.20 -4.87 -7.46
C ARG A 18 -0.05 -4.62 -8.30
N PRO A 19 -0.06 -3.61 -9.21
CA PRO A 19 -1.22 -3.28 -10.03
C PRO A 19 -1.80 -4.47 -10.80
N LYS A 20 -0.94 -5.36 -11.32
CA LYS A 20 -1.34 -6.53 -12.11
C LYS A 20 -2.17 -7.56 -11.34
N VAL A 21 -2.09 -7.56 -10.01
CA VAL A 21 -2.85 -8.47 -9.13
C VAL A 21 -4.10 -7.77 -8.55
N CYS A 22 -4.23 -6.46 -8.77
CA CYS A 22 -5.36 -5.71 -8.25
C CYS A 22 -6.64 -6.08 -9.01
N ILE A 23 -7.66 -6.53 -8.27
CA ILE A 23 -9.00 -6.81 -8.82
C ILE A 23 -9.93 -5.58 -8.79
N HIS A 24 -9.38 -4.39 -8.51
CA HIS A 24 -10.13 -3.14 -8.38
C HIS A 24 -11.35 -3.19 -7.43
N SER A 25 -11.24 -3.93 -6.32
CA SER A 25 -12.30 -4.04 -5.29
C SER A 25 -12.62 -2.73 -4.56
N ALA A 26 -11.86 -1.65 -4.79
CA ALA A 26 -11.96 -0.34 -4.13
C ALA A 26 -11.80 -0.33 -2.59
N LYS A 27 -11.71 -1.49 -1.92
CA LYS A 27 -11.58 -1.58 -0.45
C LYS A 27 -10.45 -0.74 0.13
N CYS A 28 -9.28 -0.73 -0.51
CA CYS A 28 -8.15 0.08 -0.05
C CYS A 28 -8.46 1.59 -0.07
N ALA A 29 -9.02 2.09 -1.17
CA ALA A 29 -9.38 3.50 -1.31
C ALA A 29 -10.59 3.89 -0.45
N LEU A 30 -11.52 2.98 -0.19
CA LEU A 30 -12.70 3.24 0.66
C LEU A 30 -12.38 3.17 2.15
N GLY A 31 -11.50 2.24 2.56
CA GLY A 31 -11.15 2.05 3.97
C GLY A 31 -10.13 3.06 4.49
N LEU A 32 -9.17 3.49 3.64
CA LEU A 32 -8.18 4.51 4.01
C LEU A 32 -7.94 5.51 2.87
N PRO A 33 -8.94 6.34 2.53
CA PRO A 33 -8.90 7.27 1.40
C PRO A 33 -7.81 8.34 1.52
N GLN A 34 -7.39 8.68 2.74
CA GLN A 34 -6.27 9.60 2.97
C GLN A 34 -4.93 9.03 2.48
N VAL A 35 -4.76 7.70 2.45
CA VAL A 35 -3.52 7.04 2.00
C VAL A 35 -3.65 6.53 0.57
N PHE A 36 -4.72 5.81 0.24
CA PHE A 36 -4.87 5.17 -1.06
C PHE A 36 -5.74 6.02 -2.00
N GLN A 37 -5.09 6.85 -2.81
CA GLN A 37 -5.72 7.81 -3.71
C GLN A 37 -5.43 7.43 -5.18
N PRO A 38 -6.15 6.46 -5.77
CA PRO A 38 -5.89 6.00 -7.15
C PRO A 38 -6.04 7.07 -8.23
N ARG A 39 -6.69 8.20 -7.90
CA ARG A 39 -6.90 9.34 -8.80
C ARG A 39 -5.83 10.43 -8.65
N GLU A 40 -4.99 10.37 -7.63
CA GLU A 40 -3.94 11.35 -7.37
C GLU A 40 -2.55 10.76 -7.60
N LYS A 41 -1.57 11.65 -7.82
CA LYS A 41 -0.15 11.28 -7.87
C LYS A 41 0.59 12.11 -6.81
N PRO A 42 1.24 11.47 -5.83
CA PRO A 42 1.40 10.02 -5.66
C PRO A 42 0.10 9.28 -5.24
N TRP A 43 -0.12 8.08 -5.77
CA TRP A 43 -1.30 7.24 -5.43
C TRP A 43 -1.30 6.92 -3.94
N ILE A 44 -0.19 6.39 -3.43
CA ILE A 44 -0.08 5.93 -2.05
C ILE A 44 0.65 7.00 -1.23
N LYS A 45 -0.08 7.69 -0.34
CA LYS A 45 0.43 8.69 0.58
C LYS A 45 0.56 8.09 1.98
N ILE A 46 1.61 7.30 2.20
CA ILE A 46 1.87 6.59 3.47
C ILE A 46 2.09 7.52 4.68
N ASP A 47 2.32 8.81 4.44
CA ASP A 47 2.51 9.83 5.46
C ASP A 47 1.17 10.33 6.04
N GLN A 48 0.04 10.04 5.38
CA GLN A 48 -1.29 10.55 5.74
C GLN A 48 -2.03 9.68 6.78
N ALA A 49 -1.42 8.59 7.25
CA ALA A 49 -1.97 7.75 8.32
C ALA A 49 -0.84 7.08 9.10
N THR A 50 -1.19 6.50 10.25
CA THR A 50 -0.21 5.73 11.03
C THR A 50 0.12 4.41 10.35
N THR A 51 1.32 3.91 10.59
CA THR A 51 1.76 2.59 10.11
C THR A 51 0.77 1.48 10.44
N GLU A 52 0.18 1.49 11.64
CA GLU A 52 -0.80 0.48 12.05
C GLU A 52 -2.08 0.52 11.19
N GLN A 53 -2.61 1.71 10.91
CA GLN A 53 -3.77 1.86 10.02
C GLN A 53 -3.47 1.38 8.61
N ILE A 54 -2.28 1.69 8.11
CA ILE A 54 -1.83 1.24 6.78
C ILE A 54 -1.74 -0.28 6.75
N LYS A 55 -1.07 -0.91 7.73
CA LYS A 55 -0.98 -2.38 7.87
C LYS A 55 -2.36 -3.02 7.87
N ALA A 56 -3.25 -2.55 8.75
CA ALA A 56 -4.60 -3.07 8.87
C ALA A 56 -5.39 -2.93 7.56
N GLN A 57 -5.23 -1.82 6.84
CA GLN A 57 -5.90 -1.61 5.56
C GLN A 57 -5.34 -2.49 4.45
N VAL A 58 -4.02 -2.68 4.41
CA VAL A 58 -3.34 -3.54 3.44
C VAL A 58 -3.77 -5.00 3.63
N ASP A 59 -3.91 -5.47 4.88
CA ASP A 59 -4.40 -6.81 5.21
C ASP A 59 -5.83 -7.08 4.74
N GLN A 60 -6.65 -6.03 4.59
CA GLN A 60 -8.00 -6.16 4.04
C GLN A 60 -8.03 -6.33 2.51
N CYS A 61 -6.88 -6.29 1.82
CA CYS A 61 -6.81 -6.46 0.38
C CYS A 61 -7.10 -7.92 -0.03
N PRO A 62 -8.26 -8.23 -0.63
CA PRO A 62 -8.66 -9.61 -0.89
C PRO A 62 -7.82 -10.27 -1.99
N SER A 63 -7.20 -9.49 -2.87
CA SER A 63 -6.37 -10.01 -3.96
C SER A 63 -4.89 -10.10 -3.63
N GLY A 64 -4.45 -9.59 -2.46
CA GLY A 64 -3.02 -9.49 -2.14
C GLY A 64 -2.24 -8.55 -3.06
N ALA A 65 -2.93 -7.61 -3.73
CA ALA A 65 -2.30 -6.60 -4.56
C ALA A 65 -1.52 -5.56 -3.75
N LEU A 66 -1.87 -5.41 -2.48
CA LEU A 66 -1.12 -4.63 -1.50
C LEU A 66 -0.48 -5.60 -0.51
N SER A 67 0.77 -5.31 -0.14
CA SER A 67 1.50 -6.04 0.91
C SER A 67 2.37 -5.04 1.66
N TRP A 68 2.77 -5.36 2.88
CA TRP A 68 3.68 -4.51 3.65
C TRP A 68 4.81 -5.36 4.22
N VAL A 69 5.98 -4.73 4.39
CA VAL A 69 7.12 -5.33 5.09
C VAL A 69 7.67 -4.33 6.11
N PRO A 70 8.11 -4.78 7.29
CA PRO A 70 8.78 -3.92 8.26
C PRO A 70 10.12 -3.46 7.67
N VAL A 71 10.44 -2.18 7.85
CA VAL A 71 11.78 -1.66 7.57
C VAL A 71 12.64 -1.98 8.78
N HIS A 72 13.56 -2.93 8.66
CA HIS A 72 14.50 -3.23 9.72
C HIS A 72 15.65 -2.21 9.67
N PRO A 73 16.05 -1.61 10.81
CA PRO A 73 17.25 -0.78 10.87
C PRO A 73 18.48 -1.71 10.81
N GLY A 74 18.91 -2.06 9.60
CA GLY A 74 20.04 -2.97 9.38
C GLY A 74 20.24 -3.48 7.95
N ASP A 75 19.41 -3.06 6.98
CA ASP A 75 19.63 -3.24 5.53
C ASP A 75 20.07 -1.90 4.90
#